data_AF-A0A4Q9JU21-F1
#
_entry.id   AF-A0A4Q9JU21-F1
#
_cell.length_a   1.000
_cell.length_b   1.000
_cell.length_c   1.000
_cell.angle_alpha   90.00
_cell.angle_beta   90.00
_cell.angle_gamma   90.00
#
_symmetry.space_group_name_H-M   'P 1'
#
loop_
_entity.id
_entity.type
_entity.pdbx_description
1 polymer ?
#
loop_
_entity_poly.entity_id
_entity_poly.type
_entity_poly.pdbx_seq_one_letter_code
_entity_poly.pdbx_strand_id
1 'polypeptide(L)'
;MVFVYILKTDFKLLKFYKKLNNKSKKSLAILYLFNRNYFICQFENIIFWLSSLEFKEKYQNHHYPPLLNPKKINYEKINAKLAWDLNIALPQVKLFIWGSHGCGATGLKMFLKKCEVMPIVSIQCNSGIKNYIFYYKQILYFKDKNPCFWLREYISSKLADKFYALLPKVNEAICLVRDPIDSLFSMFYCRNFGKNYLDKINIGDDIEQVLKFRVGYYKAKEFPDKKDLKDYIIDITGFLGFHDALLIKKLSNIKKTYFLDMSEIVGDKTFETMKKLALKFHFKTPNSKDREFYTQTMSSFRILLPININLKKFFNEDIFITLRTSSLNSLEKDISCLFFKNTKIPFYILIQEKHFNQIKSLKENEFEEIRLFLVQFLEALKAKEKEERQKRLSIDEFFKCFLEDKENIKDFKDILEKNHLFYVKKERPDIVNLWENYKKFEKLIK
;
A
#
# COMPACT_ATOMS: atom_id res chain seq x y z
N MET A 1 -7.68 37.78 14.28
CA MET A 1 -8.54 38.92 14.68
C MET A 1 -10.02 38.54 14.77
N VAL A 2 -10.64 37.97 13.72
CA VAL A 2 -12.08 37.62 13.70
C VAL A 2 -12.52 36.68 14.83
N PHE A 3 -11.79 35.58 15.10
CA PHE A 3 -12.16 34.65 16.17
C PHE A 3 -12.20 35.33 17.56
N VAL A 4 -11.19 36.16 17.88
CA VAL A 4 -11.12 36.88 19.17
C VAL A 4 -12.26 37.89 19.32
N TYR A 5 -12.70 38.51 18.22
CA TYR A 5 -13.85 39.42 18.22
C TYR A 5 -15.16 38.67 18.52
N ILE A 6 -15.33 37.48 17.94
CA ILE A 6 -16.49 36.63 18.20
C ILE A 6 -16.46 36.05 19.62
N LEU A 7 -15.28 35.80 20.20
CA LEU A 7 -15.17 35.37 21.60
C LEU A 7 -15.59 36.46 22.61
N LYS A 8 -15.65 37.75 22.23
CA LYS A 8 -16.03 38.83 23.16
C LYS A 8 -17.49 38.75 23.61
N THR A 9 -18.35 38.01 22.91
CA THR A 9 -19.75 37.80 23.30
C THR A 9 -19.94 36.66 24.30
N ASP A 10 -18.89 35.87 24.58
CA ASP A 10 -18.88 34.81 25.61
C ASP A 10 -17.64 34.97 26.51
N PHE A 11 -17.83 35.66 27.63
CA PHE A 11 -16.76 36.01 28.56
C PHE A 11 -16.05 34.80 29.17
N LYS A 12 -16.77 33.69 29.38
CA LYS A 12 -16.23 32.44 29.93
C LYS A 12 -15.28 31.78 28.94
N LEU A 13 -15.69 31.72 27.68
CA LEU A 13 -14.86 31.19 26.58
C LEU A 13 -13.62 32.07 26.32
N LEU A 14 -13.76 33.39 26.34
CA LEU A 14 -12.62 34.30 26.16
C LEU A 14 -11.58 34.15 27.28
N LYS A 15 -12.02 34.05 28.54
CA LYS A 15 -11.14 33.85 29.71
C LYS A 15 -10.41 32.51 29.62
N PHE A 16 -11.10 31.45 29.19
CA PHE A 16 -10.49 30.13 28.97
C PHE A 16 -9.49 30.16 27.81
N TYR A 17 -9.89 30.71 26.65
CA TYR A 17 -9.04 30.81 25.48
C TYR A 17 -7.72 31.52 25.77
N LYS A 18 -7.73 32.61 26.55
CA LYS A 18 -6.51 33.34 26.94
C LYS A 18 -5.48 32.45 27.66
N LYS A 19 -5.93 31.49 28.48
CA LYS A 19 -5.08 30.57 29.26
C LYS A 19 -4.44 29.44 28.44
N LEU A 20 -4.96 29.17 27.23
CA LEU A 20 -4.42 28.12 26.37
C LEU A 20 -3.08 28.51 25.77
N ASN A 21 -2.24 27.50 25.50
CA ASN A 21 -1.04 27.70 24.70
C ASN A 21 -1.38 28.01 23.23
N ASN A 22 -0.42 28.58 22.50
CA ASN A 22 -0.63 29.02 21.12
C ASN A 22 -1.10 27.89 20.17
N LYS A 23 -0.64 26.65 20.39
CA LYS A 23 -1.01 25.49 19.56
C LYS A 23 -2.47 25.08 19.75
N SER A 24 -2.93 25.03 21.00
CA SER A 24 -4.32 24.73 21.34
C SER A 24 -5.25 25.86 20.90
N LYS A 25 -4.84 27.12 21.08
CA LYS A 25 -5.54 28.30 20.56
C LYS A 25 -5.80 28.21 19.06
N LYS A 26 -4.75 27.92 18.28
CA LYS A 26 -4.86 27.77 16.82
C LYS A 26 -5.81 26.64 16.42
N SER A 27 -5.73 25.49 17.10
CA SER A 27 -6.60 24.34 16.81
C SER A 27 -8.06 24.63 17.14
N LEU A 28 -8.31 25.29 18.28
CA LEU A 28 -9.66 25.70 18.69
C LEU A 28 -10.28 26.70 17.70
N ALA A 29 -9.49 27.66 17.23
CA ALA A 29 -9.94 28.64 16.23
C ALA A 29 -10.31 27.96 14.90
N ILE A 30 -9.53 26.97 14.44
CA ILE A 30 -9.85 26.18 13.24
C ILE A 30 -11.17 25.42 13.45
N LEU A 31 -11.31 24.73 14.59
CA LEU A 31 -12.54 23.99 14.91
C LEU A 31 -13.77 24.91 14.92
N TYR A 32 -13.66 26.09 15.52
CA TYR A 32 -14.75 27.06 15.54
C TYR A 32 -15.14 27.55 14.14
N LEU A 33 -14.16 27.89 13.30
CA LEU A 33 -14.40 28.43 11.96
C LEU A 33 -15.02 27.40 11.01
N PHE A 34 -14.58 26.14 11.08
CA PHE A 34 -14.98 25.12 10.11
C PHE A 34 -16.01 24.12 10.64
N ASN A 35 -16.20 24.02 11.96
CA ASN A 35 -17.10 23.06 12.61
C ASN A 35 -17.84 23.71 13.80
N ARG A 36 -18.39 24.92 13.61
CA ARG A 36 -19.01 25.74 14.67
C ARG A 36 -20.06 24.99 15.49
N ASN A 37 -21.00 24.31 14.84
CA ASN A 37 -22.07 23.58 15.55
C ASN A 37 -21.50 22.49 16.46
N TYR A 38 -20.52 21.73 15.97
CA TYR A 38 -19.85 20.71 16.78
C TYR A 38 -19.09 21.33 17.96
N PHE A 39 -18.37 22.43 17.71
CA PHE A 39 -17.66 23.17 18.75
C PHE A 39 -18.61 23.59 19.88
N ILE A 40 -19.76 24.19 19.54
CA ILE A 40 -20.76 24.63 20.52
C ILE A 40 -21.27 23.44 21.32
N CYS A 41 -21.68 22.35 20.65
CA CYS A 41 -22.22 21.17 21.32
C CYS A 41 -21.20 20.43 22.21
N GLN A 42 -19.91 20.52 21.91
CA GLN A 42 -18.84 19.83 22.64
C GLN A 42 -18.01 20.76 23.53
N PHE A 43 -18.43 22.01 23.68
CA PHE A 43 -17.62 23.05 24.27
C PHE A 43 -17.18 22.72 25.71
N GLU A 44 -18.12 22.24 26.53
CA GLU A 44 -17.85 21.86 27.91
C GLU A 44 -16.86 20.68 28.00
N ASN A 45 -17.02 19.67 27.14
CA ASN A 45 -16.12 18.53 27.05
C ASN A 45 -14.70 18.95 26.65
N ILE A 46 -14.58 19.91 25.72
CA ILE A 46 -13.29 20.47 25.30
C ILE A 46 -12.63 21.22 26.47
N ILE A 47 -13.36 22.10 27.17
CA ILE A 47 -12.83 22.82 28.34
C ILE A 47 -12.37 21.84 29.42
N PHE A 48 -13.22 20.87 29.75
CA PHE A 48 -12.95 19.88 30.76
C PHE A 48 -11.67 19.12 30.45
N TRP A 49 -11.53 18.63 29.22
CA TRP A 49 -10.33 17.92 28.76
C TRP A 49 -9.08 18.79 28.81
N LEU A 50 -9.11 19.97 28.19
CA LEU A 50 -7.96 20.87 28.13
C LEU A 50 -7.54 21.43 29.50
N SER A 51 -8.43 21.38 30.49
CA SER A 51 -8.14 21.79 31.89
C SER A 51 -7.57 20.65 32.74
N SER A 52 -7.70 19.40 32.29
CA SER A 52 -7.30 18.21 33.04
C SER A 52 -5.78 18.14 33.26
N LEU A 53 -5.38 17.49 34.36
CA LEU A 53 -3.97 17.20 34.65
C LEU A 53 -3.35 16.33 33.55
N GLU A 54 -4.06 15.30 33.09
CA GLU A 54 -3.60 14.42 32.01
C GLU A 54 -3.26 15.19 30.73
N PHE A 55 -4.11 16.15 30.31
CA PHE A 55 -3.81 16.98 29.15
C PHE A 55 -2.55 17.82 29.37
N LYS A 56 -2.45 18.51 30.51
CA LYS A 56 -1.33 19.41 30.82
C LYS A 56 0.01 18.67 30.84
N GLU A 57 0.05 17.48 31.44
CA GLU A 57 1.27 16.69 31.57
C GLU A 57 1.66 15.99 30.25
N LYS A 58 0.68 15.40 29.54
CA LYS A 58 0.98 14.48 28.43
C LYS A 58 0.77 15.06 27.04
N TYR A 59 -0.10 16.06 26.89
CA TYR A 59 -0.59 16.47 25.57
C TYR A 59 -0.36 17.94 25.24
N GLN A 60 -0.29 18.83 26.25
CA GLN A 60 -0.18 20.27 26.06
C GLN A 60 1.00 20.65 25.16
N ASN A 61 2.13 19.95 25.29
CA ASN A 61 3.35 20.26 24.55
C ASN A 61 3.42 19.63 23.15
N HIS A 62 2.49 18.73 22.80
CA HIS A 62 2.42 18.15 21.46
C HIS A 62 2.31 19.24 20.39
N HIS A 63 2.87 19.00 19.19
CA HIS A 63 2.74 19.95 18.08
C HIS A 63 1.27 20.12 17.62
N TYR A 64 0.49 19.04 17.73
CA TYR A 64 -0.96 19.00 17.47
C TYR A 64 -1.69 18.41 18.68
N PRO A 65 -1.99 19.22 19.72
CA PRO A 65 -2.68 18.72 20.90
C PRO A 65 -4.14 18.35 20.57
N PRO A 66 -4.63 17.18 21.00
CA PRO A 66 -6.00 16.76 20.78
C PRO A 66 -6.97 17.65 21.58
N LEU A 67 -8.06 18.08 20.95
CA LEU A 67 -9.08 18.94 21.59
C LEU A 67 -10.09 18.15 22.43
N LEU A 68 -10.10 16.83 22.33
CA LEU A 68 -10.87 15.90 23.14
C LEU A 68 -9.97 14.81 23.69
N ASN A 69 -10.39 14.14 24.76
CA ASN A 69 -9.63 13.03 25.34
C ASN A 69 -9.51 11.87 24.33
N PRO A 70 -8.30 11.53 23.82
CA PRO A 70 -8.13 10.47 22.83
C PRO A 70 -8.63 9.10 23.29
N LYS A 71 -8.64 8.84 24.60
CA LYS A 71 -9.10 7.57 25.18
C LYS A 71 -10.63 7.40 25.17
N LYS A 72 -11.37 8.51 25.00
CA LYS A 72 -12.84 8.52 25.02
C LYS A 72 -13.44 8.70 23.62
N ILE A 73 -12.63 8.67 22.57
CA ILE A 73 -13.10 8.85 21.20
C ILE A 73 -13.81 7.60 20.70
N ASN A 74 -15.05 7.76 20.27
CA ASN A 74 -15.73 6.78 19.44
C ASN A 74 -15.47 7.13 17.96
N TYR A 75 -14.57 6.40 17.33
CA TYR A 75 -14.16 6.64 15.94
C TYR A 75 -15.29 6.44 14.93
N GLU A 76 -16.31 5.63 15.24
CA GLU A 76 -17.44 5.37 14.34
C GLU A 76 -18.45 6.53 14.32
N LYS A 77 -18.49 7.34 15.38
CA LYS A 77 -19.40 8.47 15.52
C LYS A 77 -18.82 9.80 15.02
N ILE A 78 -17.51 9.86 14.77
CA ILE A 78 -16.82 11.07 14.31
C ILE A 78 -16.36 10.85 12.87
N ASN A 79 -16.75 11.75 11.96
CA ASN A 79 -16.25 11.69 10.60
C ASN A 79 -14.75 12.05 10.54
N ALA A 80 -14.04 11.47 9.57
CA ALA A 80 -12.58 11.61 9.48
C ALA A 80 -12.09 13.06 9.35
N LYS A 81 -12.84 13.95 8.69
CA LYS A 81 -12.42 15.37 8.53
C LYS A 81 -12.50 16.12 9.85
N LEU A 82 -13.56 15.89 10.62
CA LEU A 82 -13.72 16.45 11.95
C LEU A 82 -12.66 15.90 12.91
N ALA A 83 -12.37 14.59 12.86
CA ALA A 83 -11.30 13.98 13.66
C ALA A 83 -9.93 14.63 13.38
N TRP A 84 -9.63 14.91 12.10
CA TRP A 84 -8.45 15.67 11.72
C TRP A 84 -8.44 17.07 12.33
N ASP A 85 -9.55 17.81 12.28
CA ASP A 85 -9.63 19.17 12.82
C ASP A 85 -9.49 19.19 14.36
N LEU A 86 -9.92 18.12 15.04
CA LEU A 86 -9.76 17.91 16.47
C LEU A 86 -8.37 17.42 16.90
N ASN A 87 -7.45 17.21 15.94
CA ASN A 87 -6.13 16.59 16.14
C ASN A 87 -6.21 15.22 16.82
N ILE A 88 -7.23 14.41 16.46
CA ILE A 88 -7.38 13.05 16.96
C ILE A 88 -6.42 12.14 16.18
N ALA A 89 -5.63 11.33 16.88
CA ALA A 89 -4.77 10.34 16.25
C ALA A 89 -5.61 9.28 15.51
N LEU A 90 -5.06 8.68 14.45
CA LEU A 90 -5.70 7.55 13.77
C LEU A 90 -6.00 6.39 14.75
N PRO A 91 -7.00 5.55 14.45
CA PRO A 91 -7.29 4.38 15.26
C PRO A 91 -6.04 3.51 15.47
N GLN A 92 -5.92 2.91 16.65
CA GLN A 92 -4.80 2.04 16.96
C GLN A 92 -4.85 0.77 16.11
N VAL A 93 -3.68 0.28 15.72
CA VAL A 93 -3.50 -0.98 14.98
C VAL A 93 -2.42 -1.82 15.67
N LYS A 94 -2.48 -3.14 15.47
CA LYS A 94 -1.48 -4.06 16.04
C LYS A 94 -0.16 -4.06 15.29
N LEU A 95 -0.21 -3.81 13.98
CA LEU A 95 0.95 -3.88 13.10
C LEU A 95 1.07 -2.61 12.26
N PHE A 96 2.29 -2.08 12.20
CA PHE A 96 2.68 -0.96 11.36
C PHE A 96 3.83 -1.41 10.46
N ILE A 97 3.69 -1.18 9.16
CA ILE A 97 4.70 -1.48 8.14
C ILE A 97 5.06 -0.17 7.45
N TRP A 98 6.34 0.01 7.14
CA TRP A 98 6.82 1.11 6.32
C TRP A 98 8.02 0.70 5.48
N GLY A 99 8.42 1.56 4.55
CA GLY A 99 9.54 1.34 3.64
C GLY A 99 9.20 1.77 2.23
N SER A 100 10.23 1.96 1.41
CA SER A 100 10.11 2.52 0.08
C SER A 100 9.48 1.56 -0.94
N HIS A 101 9.30 2.06 -2.16
CA HIS A 101 8.92 1.24 -3.30
C HIS A 101 10.03 0.25 -3.67
N GLY A 102 9.72 -0.74 -4.50
CA GLY A 102 10.71 -1.73 -4.96
C GLY A 102 11.06 -2.85 -3.97
N CYS A 103 10.65 -2.75 -2.69
CA CYS A 103 11.09 -3.67 -1.64
C CYS A 103 10.22 -4.95 -1.46
N GLY A 104 9.37 -5.31 -2.42
CA GLY A 104 8.56 -6.54 -2.33
C GLY A 104 7.20 -6.39 -1.61
N ALA A 105 6.72 -5.16 -1.45
CA ALA A 105 5.48 -4.84 -0.74
C ALA A 105 4.24 -5.63 -1.22
N THR A 106 4.14 -5.92 -2.53
CA THR A 106 3.02 -6.68 -3.08
C THR A 106 2.97 -8.11 -2.55
N GLY A 107 4.12 -8.79 -2.47
CA GLY A 107 4.21 -10.17 -1.98
C GLY A 107 3.85 -10.26 -0.50
N LEU A 108 4.52 -9.46 0.34
CA LEU A 108 4.24 -9.42 1.78
C LEU A 108 2.78 -9.07 2.09
N LYS A 109 2.15 -8.17 1.31
CA LYS A 109 0.71 -7.88 1.45
C LYS A 109 -0.15 -9.13 1.27
N MET A 110 0.14 -9.98 0.28
CA MET A 110 -0.62 -11.21 0.04
C MET A 110 -0.36 -12.25 1.14
N PHE A 111 0.89 -12.39 1.59
CA PHE A 111 1.24 -13.29 2.68
C PHE A 111 0.56 -12.90 4.00
N LEU A 112 0.51 -11.60 4.31
CA LEU A 112 -0.21 -11.07 5.48
C LEU A 112 -1.72 -11.34 5.40
N LYS A 113 -2.34 -11.15 4.23
CA LYS A 113 -3.76 -11.49 4.02
C LYS A 113 -4.06 -12.95 4.26
N LYS A 114 -3.17 -13.84 3.81
CA LYS A 114 -3.26 -15.29 4.07
C LYS A 114 -3.15 -15.63 5.56
N CYS A 115 -2.49 -14.76 6.32
CA CYS A 115 -2.38 -14.79 7.77
C CYS A 115 -3.44 -13.93 8.49
N GLU A 116 -4.57 -13.62 7.83
CA GLU A 116 -5.69 -12.85 8.41
C GLU A 116 -5.30 -11.47 8.94
N VAL A 117 -4.33 -10.83 8.30
CA VAL A 117 -4.01 -9.42 8.50
C VAL A 117 -4.44 -8.66 7.25
N MET A 118 -5.18 -7.55 7.40
CA MET A 118 -5.61 -6.73 6.28
C MET A 118 -4.71 -5.49 6.12
N PRO A 119 -3.76 -5.46 5.17
CA PRO A 119 -2.87 -4.31 5.06
C PRO A 119 -3.53 -3.15 4.32
N ILE A 120 -3.60 -2.01 5.01
CA ILE A 120 -4.08 -0.74 4.47
C ILE A 120 -2.87 0.03 3.97
N VAL A 121 -2.73 0.14 2.65
CA VAL A 121 -1.59 0.81 2.01
C VAL A 121 -1.95 2.26 1.71
N SER A 122 -1.04 3.19 2.00
CA SER A 122 -1.21 4.62 1.68
C SER A 122 -1.64 4.86 0.24
N ILE A 123 -2.44 5.90 0.04
CA ILE A 123 -2.76 6.40 -1.30
C ILE A 123 -1.56 7.17 -1.87
N GLN A 124 -1.34 7.04 -3.17
CA GLN A 124 -0.26 7.75 -3.86
C GLN A 124 -0.64 9.22 -4.07
N CYS A 125 -0.59 10.02 -3.00
CA CYS A 125 -0.77 11.47 -3.07
C CYS A 125 0.06 12.21 -2.03
N ASN A 126 0.59 13.38 -2.40
CA ASN A 126 1.36 14.25 -1.52
C ASN A 126 0.44 15.14 -0.65
N SER A 127 -0.48 14.55 0.11
CA SER A 127 -1.40 15.28 0.99
C SER A 127 -1.61 14.56 2.31
N GLY A 128 -1.16 15.19 3.41
CA GLY A 128 -1.31 14.65 4.76
C GLY A 128 -2.78 14.42 5.16
N ILE A 129 -3.66 15.38 4.86
CA ILE A 129 -5.09 15.26 5.20
C ILE A 129 -5.80 14.17 4.38
N LYS A 130 -5.50 14.04 3.08
CA LYS A 130 -6.10 12.98 2.25
C LYS A 130 -5.67 11.60 2.73
N ASN A 131 -4.38 11.43 3.05
CA ASN A 131 -3.88 10.18 3.64
C ASN A 131 -4.52 9.88 4.99
N TYR A 132 -4.61 10.87 5.90
CA TYR A 132 -5.31 10.70 7.17
C TYR A 132 -6.75 10.22 6.97
N ILE A 133 -7.53 10.92 6.13
CA ILE A 133 -8.93 10.58 5.89
C ILE A 133 -9.07 9.18 5.30
N PHE A 134 -8.20 8.82 4.35
CA PHE A 134 -8.17 7.49 3.77
C PHE A 134 -7.93 6.43 4.84
N TYR A 135 -6.86 6.55 5.62
CA TYR A 135 -6.55 5.57 6.67
C TYR A 135 -7.64 5.45 7.71
N TYR A 136 -8.19 6.58 8.16
CA TYR A 136 -9.29 6.61 9.12
C TYR A 136 -10.47 5.77 8.63
N LYS A 137 -10.92 6.01 7.38
CA LYS A 137 -12.05 5.28 6.79
C LYS A 137 -11.73 3.80 6.59
N GLN A 138 -10.56 3.49 6.05
CA GLN A 138 -10.17 2.12 5.72
C GLN A 138 -9.99 1.25 6.97
N ILE A 139 -9.37 1.79 8.03
CA ILE A 139 -9.19 1.05 9.30
C ILE A 139 -10.55 0.72 9.91
N LEU A 140 -11.50 1.66 9.90
CA LEU A 140 -12.86 1.41 10.39
C LEU A 140 -13.63 0.41 9.54
N TYR A 141 -13.53 0.53 8.21
CA TYR A 141 -14.18 -0.41 7.28
C TYR A 141 -13.66 -1.84 7.46
N PHE A 142 -12.38 -2.00 7.76
CA PHE A 142 -11.74 -3.30 7.95
C PHE A 142 -11.50 -3.67 9.43
N LYS A 143 -12.19 -3.04 10.39
CA LYS A 143 -11.95 -3.22 11.83
C LYS A 143 -12.01 -4.69 12.27
N ASP A 144 -12.93 -5.46 11.68
CA ASP A 144 -13.13 -6.88 11.97
C ASP A 144 -12.19 -7.82 11.20
N LYS A 145 -11.34 -7.27 10.31
CA LYS A 145 -10.37 -8.01 9.49
C LYS A 145 -8.92 -7.75 9.91
N ASN A 146 -8.70 -7.38 11.17
CA ASN A 146 -7.38 -7.12 11.76
C ASN A 146 -6.51 -6.20 10.86
N PRO A 147 -6.89 -4.92 10.72
CA PRO A 147 -6.25 -4.00 9.80
C PRO A 147 -4.84 -3.64 10.29
N CYS A 148 -3.88 -3.57 9.37
CA CYS A 148 -2.54 -3.06 9.65
C CYS A 148 -2.23 -1.81 8.83
N PHE A 149 -1.43 -0.91 9.40
CA PHE A 149 -0.99 0.30 8.72
C PHE A 149 0.19 -0.02 7.81
N TRP A 150 0.18 0.47 6.57
CA TRP A 150 1.33 0.35 5.66
C TRP A 150 1.63 1.65 4.93
N LEU A 151 2.63 2.37 5.45
CA LEU A 151 3.10 3.63 4.88
C LEU A 151 4.22 3.42 3.86
N ARG A 152 3.93 3.67 2.59
CA ARG A 152 4.92 3.51 1.51
C ARG A 152 5.35 4.83 0.87
N GLU A 153 4.63 5.92 1.13
CA GLU A 153 4.92 7.22 0.52
C GLU A 153 5.56 8.17 1.53
N TYR A 154 6.54 8.95 1.09
CA TYR A 154 7.00 10.13 1.82
C TYR A 154 6.21 11.36 1.38
N ILE A 155 5.42 11.89 2.31
CA ILE A 155 4.64 13.12 2.15
C ILE A 155 5.48 14.31 2.64
N SER A 156 5.61 15.34 1.79
CA SER A 156 6.39 16.55 2.04
C SER A 156 5.54 17.84 2.07
N SER A 157 4.23 17.74 1.85
CA SER A 157 3.34 18.90 1.81
C SER A 157 3.19 19.63 3.17
N LYS A 158 2.65 20.86 3.14
CA LYS A 158 2.48 21.77 4.31
C LYS A 158 1.79 21.16 5.54
N LEU A 159 1.00 20.10 5.37
CA LEU A 159 0.29 19.39 6.45
C LEU A 159 0.81 17.97 6.70
N ALA A 160 1.95 17.60 6.12
CA ALA A 160 2.58 16.31 6.31
C ALA A 160 2.95 16.07 7.79
N ASP A 161 3.55 17.07 8.46
CA ASP A 161 3.92 16.96 9.87
C ASP A 161 2.73 16.66 10.77
N LYS A 162 1.55 17.23 10.46
CA LYS A 162 0.30 16.91 11.14
C LYS A 162 -0.11 15.47 10.91
N PHE A 163 -0.04 15.00 9.68
CA PHE A 163 -0.35 13.60 9.38
C PHE A 163 0.57 12.64 10.15
N TYR A 164 1.89 12.85 10.09
CA TYR A 164 2.84 11.98 10.78
C TYR A 164 2.65 12.00 12.30
N ALA A 165 2.39 13.17 12.89
CA ALA A 165 2.12 13.30 14.32
C ALA A 165 0.82 12.62 14.77
N LEU A 166 -0.13 12.40 13.87
CA LEU A 166 -1.41 11.76 14.14
C LEU A 166 -1.44 10.26 13.78
N LEU A 167 -0.30 9.68 13.40
CA LEU A 167 -0.18 8.22 13.21
C LEU A 167 -0.34 7.46 14.53
N PRO A 168 -0.80 6.19 14.50
CA PRO A 168 -0.93 5.38 15.71
C PRO A 168 0.44 5.15 16.36
N LYS A 169 0.47 5.10 17.69
CA LYS A 169 1.68 4.80 18.45
C LYS A 169 1.88 3.30 18.50
N VAL A 170 3.05 2.82 18.10
CA VAL A 170 3.38 1.39 18.09
C VAL A 170 4.72 1.13 18.74
N ASN A 171 4.82 0.02 19.47
CA ASN A 171 6.07 -0.36 20.12
C ASN A 171 7.10 -0.84 19.09
N GLU A 172 6.66 -1.57 18.07
CA GLU A 172 7.54 -2.08 17.03
C GLU A 172 6.83 -2.03 15.68
N ALA A 173 7.58 -1.69 14.63
CA ALA A 173 7.11 -1.64 13.25
C ALA A 173 8.04 -2.42 12.34
N ILE A 174 7.52 -2.92 11.21
CA ILE A 174 8.34 -3.56 10.18
C ILE A 174 8.81 -2.50 9.18
N CYS A 175 10.10 -2.41 8.93
CA CYS A 175 10.68 -1.69 7.80
C CYS A 175 11.08 -2.70 6.73
N LEU A 176 10.43 -2.64 5.56
CA LEU A 176 10.76 -3.50 4.44
C LEU A 176 11.90 -2.86 3.64
N VAL A 177 13.03 -3.57 3.56
CA VAL A 177 14.25 -3.09 2.89
C VAL A 177 14.68 -4.04 1.78
N ARG A 178 15.51 -3.55 0.86
CA ARG A 178 16.06 -4.31 -0.25
C ARG A 178 17.32 -3.61 -0.75
N ASP A 179 18.21 -4.37 -1.37
CA ASP A 179 19.29 -3.80 -2.18
C ASP A 179 18.72 -2.68 -3.10
N PRO A 180 19.22 -1.44 -2.99
CA PRO A 180 18.68 -0.30 -3.74
C PRO A 180 18.85 -0.47 -5.27
N ILE A 181 19.85 -1.22 -5.73
CA ILE A 181 20.03 -1.52 -7.15
C ILE A 181 18.99 -2.55 -7.60
N ASP A 182 18.74 -3.58 -6.80
CA ASP A 182 17.66 -4.53 -7.10
C ASP A 182 16.28 -3.86 -7.06
N SER A 183 16.09 -2.89 -6.17
CA SER A 183 14.89 -2.06 -6.12
C SER A 183 14.76 -1.25 -7.40
N LEU A 184 15.79 -0.52 -7.82
CA LEU A 184 15.78 0.26 -9.06
C LEU A 184 15.50 -0.63 -10.27
N PHE A 185 16.24 -1.74 -10.40
CA PHE A 185 16.05 -2.74 -11.45
C PHE A 185 14.61 -3.25 -11.48
N SER A 186 14.08 -3.69 -10.33
CA SER A 186 12.72 -4.21 -10.23
C SER A 186 11.65 -3.17 -10.56
N MET A 187 11.89 -1.89 -10.23
CA MET A 187 10.96 -0.80 -10.50
C MET A 187 11.00 -0.38 -11.98
N PHE A 188 12.17 -0.35 -12.60
CA PHE A 188 12.33 -0.09 -14.03
C PHE A 188 11.59 -1.11 -14.90
N TYR A 189 11.65 -2.39 -14.50
CA TYR A 189 10.89 -3.49 -15.15
C TYR A 189 9.49 -3.71 -14.57
N CYS A 190 8.97 -2.74 -13.81
CA CYS A 190 7.61 -2.82 -13.30
C CYS A 190 6.63 -2.75 -14.48
N ARG A 191 5.79 -3.78 -14.59
CA ARG A 191 4.75 -3.89 -15.62
C ARG A 191 3.55 -3.04 -15.22
N ASN A 192 2.94 -2.40 -16.20
CA ASN A 192 1.66 -1.69 -16.14
C ASN A 192 0.71 -2.24 -17.21
N PHE A 193 -0.56 -1.86 -17.17
CA PHE A 193 -1.44 -2.15 -18.31
C PHE A 193 -0.92 -1.43 -19.55
N GLY A 194 -0.90 -2.13 -20.68
CA GLY A 194 -0.52 -1.55 -21.96
C GLY A 194 -1.56 -0.56 -22.48
N LYS A 195 -1.23 0.18 -23.53
CA LYS A 195 -2.19 1.05 -24.21
C LYS A 195 -3.23 0.19 -24.93
N ASN A 196 -4.50 0.60 -24.91
CA ASN A 196 -5.60 -0.08 -25.61
C ASN A 196 -5.79 -1.56 -25.21
N TYR A 197 -5.38 -1.95 -24.00
CA TYR A 197 -5.62 -3.28 -23.48
C TYR A 197 -7.13 -3.55 -23.28
N LEU A 198 -7.54 -4.81 -23.45
CA LEU A 198 -8.94 -5.21 -23.30
C LEU A 198 -9.22 -5.72 -21.87
N ASP A 199 -10.14 -5.05 -21.16
CA ASP A 199 -10.59 -5.46 -19.82
C ASP A 199 -11.84 -6.35 -19.83
N LYS A 200 -12.57 -6.31 -20.95
CA LYS A 200 -13.79 -7.07 -21.20
C LYS A 200 -13.64 -7.78 -22.53
N ILE A 201 -13.88 -9.09 -22.53
CA ILE A 201 -13.81 -9.96 -23.70
C ILE A 201 -15.04 -10.86 -23.74
N ASN A 202 -15.33 -11.48 -24.88
CA ASN A 202 -16.39 -12.46 -25.03
C ASN A 202 -15.81 -13.87 -25.18
N ILE A 203 -16.65 -14.88 -24.93
CA ILE A 203 -16.31 -16.25 -25.28
C ILE A 203 -16.16 -16.36 -26.80
N GLY A 204 -15.00 -16.87 -27.23
CA GLY A 204 -14.64 -17.00 -28.65
C GLY A 204 -13.76 -15.87 -29.20
N ASP A 205 -13.47 -14.82 -28.42
CA ASP A 205 -12.49 -13.80 -28.82
C ASP A 205 -11.09 -14.43 -28.99
N ASP A 206 -10.31 -13.91 -29.93
CA ASP A 206 -8.92 -14.32 -30.14
C ASP A 206 -8.05 -13.94 -28.93
N ILE A 207 -7.64 -14.97 -28.18
CA ILE A 207 -6.88 -14.83 -26.94
C ILE A 207 -5.50 -14.19 -27.16
N GLU A 208 -4.86 -14.44 -28.32
CA GLU A 208 -3.57 -13.82 -28.63
C GLU A 208 -3.73 -12.32 -28.82
N GLN A 209 -4.78 -11.88 -29.53
CA GLN A 209 -5.07 -10.45 -29.70
C GLN A 209 -5.44 -9.79 -28.36
N VAL A 210 -6.19 -10.48 -27.50
CA VAL A 210 -6.53 -10.00 -26.15
C VAL A 210 -5.27 -9.75 -25.32
N LEU A 211 -4.28 -10.64 -25.41
CA LEU A 211 -3.05 -10.56 -24.62
C LEU A 211 -1.96 -9.69 -25.25
N LYS A 212 -2.05 -9.37 -26.55
CA LYS A 212 -1.04 -8.63 -27.32
C LYS A 212 -0.66 -7.29 -26.67
N PHE A 213 -1.64 -6.44 -26.38
CA PHE A 213 -1.44 -5.11 -25.80
C PHE A 213 -1.61 -5.09 -24.28
N ARG A 214 -1.60 -6.26 -23.64
CA ARG A 214 -1.95 -6.38 -22.22
C ARG A 214 -0.92 -5.73 -21.30
N VAL A 215 0.36 -5.83 -21.65
CA VAL A 215 1.47 -5.41 -20.81
C VAL A 215 2.14 -4.18 -21.41
N GLY A 216 2.30 -3.16 -20.59
CA GLY A 216 3.10 -1.99 -20.85
C GLY A 216 4.22 -1.83 -19.82
N TYR A 217 5.23 -1.05 -20.19
CA TYR A 217 6.37 -0.68 -19.38
C TYR A 217 6.36 0.84 -19.16
N TYR A 218 7.51 1.42 -18.80
CA TYR A 218 7.66 2.86 -18.64
C TYR A 218 7.17 3.62 -19.89
N LYS A 219 6.48 4.75 -19.66
CA LYS A 219 5.75 5.53 -20.70
C LYS A 219 4.75 4.70 -21.54
N ALA A 220 4.28 3.57 -20.98
CA ALA A 220 3.37 2.61 -21.60
C ALA A 220 3.88 2.03 -22.95
N LYS A 221 5.20 1.85 -23.06
CA LYS A 221 5.85 1.11 -24.16
C LYS A 221 5.60 -0.40 -24.04
N GLU A 222 5.63 -1.13 -25.14
CA GLU A 222 5.44 -2.60 -25.15
C GLU A 222 6.68 -3.39 -24.69
N PHE A 223 7.83 -2.72 -24.61
CA PHE A 223 9.10 -3.27 -24.14
C PHE A 223 9.83 -2.26 -23.25
N PRO A 224 10.62 -2.74 -22.27
CA PRO A 224 11.52 -1.89 -21.51
C PRO A 224 12.67 -1.44 -22.42
N ASP A 225 12.82 -0.13 -22.61
CA ASP A 225 13.88 0.45 -23.45
C ASP A 225 14.99 0.99 -22.57
N LYS A 226 16.21 0.46 -22.73
CA LYS A 226 17.38 0.90 -21.94
C LYS A 226 17.66 2.40 -22.05
N LYS A 227 17.27 3.05 -23.16
CA LYS A 227 17.43 4.49 -23.36
C LYS A 227 16.59 5.31 -22.36
N ASP A 228 15.53 4.73 -21.82
CA ASP A 228 14.66 5.38 -20.84
C ASP A 228 15.21 5.35 -19.40
N LEU A 229 16.28 4.60 -19.14
CA LEU A 229 16.78 4.41 -17.77
C LEU A 229 17.12 5.73 -17.10
N LYS A 230 17.72 6.68 -17.83
CA LYS A 230 18.01 8.04 -17.37
C LYS A 230 16.73 8.75 -16.90
N ASP A 231 15.77 8.89 -17.80
CA ASP A 231 14.50 9.54 -17.51
C ASP A 231 13.78 8.86 -16.34
N TYR A 232 13.85 7.52 -16.27
CA TYR A 232 13.25 6.75 -15.19
C TYR A 232 13.87 7.08 -13.83
N ILE A 233 15.20 7.20 -13.76
CA ILE A 233 15.89 7.58 -12.53
C ILE A 233 15.48 8.98 -12.10
N ILE A 234 15.41 9.94 -13.03
CA ILE A 234 14.97 11.31 -12.75
C ILE A 234 13.54 11.30 -12.20
N ASP A 235 12.64 10.55 -12.82
CA ASP A 235 11.26 10.42 -12.38
C ASP A 235 11.19 9.79 -10.98
N ILE A 236 11.77 8.60 -10.79
CA ILE A 236 11.65 7.87 -9.52
C ILE A 236 12.28 8.64 -8.37
N THR A 237 13.32 9.43 -8.63
CA THR A 237 13.96 10.29 -7.63
C THR A 237 13.12 11.51 -7.32
N GLY A 238 12.50 12.15 -8.33
CA GLY A 238 11.52 13.22 -8.15
C GLY A 238 10.27 12.77 -7.38
N PHE A 239 9.84 11.52 -7.57
CA PHE A 239 8.77 10.88 -6.79
C PHE A 239 9.22 10.43 -5.39
N LEU A 240 10.49 10.66 -5.03
CA LEU A 240 11.10 10.21 -3.78
C LEU A 240 10.96 8.70 -3.59
N GLY A 241 11.22 7.90 -4.63
CA GLY A 241 11.14 6.43 -4.56
C GLY A 241 12.14 5.78 -3.61
N PHE A 242 13.13 6.54 -3.13
CA PHE A 242 14.16 6.14 -2.16
C PHE A 242 14.21 7.17 -1.01
N HIS A 243 13.40 6.97 0.03
CA HIS A 243 13.13 8.01 1.06
C HIS A 243 13.17 7.55 2.52
N ASP A 244 13.53 6.29 2.78
CA ASP A 244 13.40 5.68 4.11
C ASP A 244 14.10 6.46 5.23
N ALA A 245 15.29 7.02 4.98
CA ALA A 245 16.00 7.83 5.97
C ALA A 245 15.33 9.20 6.23
N LEU A 246 14.58 9.75 5.26
CA LEU A 246 13.73 10.93 5.48
C LEU A 246 12.46 10.57 6.25
N LEU A 247 11.83 9.45 5.89
CA LEU A 247 10.56 9.03 6.46
C LEU A 247 10.69 8.68 7.94
N ILE A 248 11.71 7.92 8.34
CA ILE A 248 11.90 7.55 9.75
C ILE A 248 12.03 8.77 10.68
N LYS A 249 12.63 9.87 10.21
CA LYS A 249 12.73 11.13 10.98
C LYS A 249 11.36 11.74 11.30
N LYS A 250 10.33 11.42 10.51
CA LYS A 250 8.95 11.86 10.74
C LYS A 250 8.15 10.87 11.60
N LEU A 251 8.59 9.61 11.67
CA LEU A 251 7.89 8.51 12.36
C LEU A 251 8.19 8.43 13.86
N SER A 252 8.03 9.55 14.58
CA SER A 252 8.20 9.64 16.04
C SER A 252 7.25 8.74 16.86
N ASN A 253 6.25 8.13 16.22
CA ASN A 253 5.27 7.25 16.86
C ASN A 253 5.73 5.78 16.93
N ILE A 254 6.89 5.46 16.35
CA ILE A 254 7.50 4.12 16.35
C ILE A 254 8.66 4.10 17.34
N LYS A 255 8.67 3.14 18.28
CA LYS A 255 9.79 3.00 19.25
C LYS A 255 10.94 2.15 18.71
N LYS A 256 10.62 1.05 18.01
CA LYS A 256 11.59 0.11 17.45
C LYS A 256 11.22 -0.29 16.03
N THR A 257 12.24 -0.55 15.22
CA THR A 257 12.09 -1.01 13.84
C THR A 257 12.66 -2.42 13.70
N TYR A 258 11.83 -3.35 13.22
CA TYR A 258 12.27 -4.63 12.72
C TYR A 258 12.51 -4.51 11.21
N PHE A 259 13.77 -4.60 10.79
CA PHE A 259 14.12 -4.60 9.37
C PHE A 259 13.91 -5.98 8.78
N LEU A 260 13.11 -6.05 7.73
CA LEU A 260 12.83 -7.26 6.96
C LEU A 260 13.44 -7.07 5.57
N ASP A 261 14.48 -7.83 5.25
CA ASP A 261 15.03 -7.80 3.90
C ASP A 261 14.12 -8.56 2.94
N MET A 262 13.94 -8.03 1.72
CA MET A 262 13.08 -8.63 0.72
C MET A 262 13.48 -10.09 0.39
N SER A 263 14.76 -10.45 0.49
CA SER A 263 15.22 -11.82 0.26
C SER A 263 14.67 -12.84 1.27
N GLU A 264 14.19 -12.40 2.44
CA GLU A 264 13.58 -13.27 3.45
C GLU A 264 12.15 -13.68 3.08
N ILE A 265 11.51 -12.96 2.16
CA ILE A 265 10.13 -13.20 1.70
C ILE A 265 10.08 -13.61 0.22
N VAL A 266 11.12 -14.30 -0.24
CA VAL A 266 11.22 -14.88 -1.58
C VAL A 266 11.44 -16.40 -1.50
N GLY A 267 10.69 -17.14 -2.30
CA GLY A 267 10.85 -18.59 -2.45
C GLY A 267 10.59 -19.35 -1.16
N ASP A 268 11.37 -20.41 -0.91
CA ASP A 268 11.14 -21.37 0.17
C ASP A 268 11.33 -20.78 1.58
N LYS A 269 12.10 -19.69 1.70
CA LYS A 269 12.33 -19.00 2.99
C LYS A 269 11.07 -18.33 3.50
N THR A 270 10.19 -17.88 2.59
CA THR A 270 9.02 -17.06 2.90
C THR A 270 8.12 -17.67 3.97
N PHE A 271 7.85 -18.98 3.89
CA PHE A 271 6.94 -19.64 4.84
C PHE A 271 7.46 -19.56 6.28
N GLU A 272 8.74 -19.87 6.49
CA GLU A 272 9.37 -19.80 7.82
C GLU A 272 9.53 -18.35 8.30
N THR A 273 9.83 -17.41 7.41
CA THR A 273 9.83 -15.97 7.73
C THR A 273 8.45 -15.51 8.20
N MET A 274 7.39 -15.91 7.52
CA MET A 274 6.02 -15.57 7.92
C MET A 274 5.63 -16.21 9.26
N LYS A 275 6.12 -17.41 9.59
CA LYS A 275 5.96 -17.99 10.94
C LYS A 275 6.65 -17.15 12.02
N LYS A 276 7.90 -16.74 11.77
CA LYS A 276 8.66 -15.88 12.71
C LYS A 276 7.95 -14.53 12.92
N LEU A 277 7.49 -13.91 11.85
CA LEU A 277 6.74 -12.65 11.91
C LEU A 277 5.41 -12.83 12.65
N ALA A 278 4.67 -13.92 12.41
CA ALA A 278 3.41 -14.20 13.08
C ALA A 278 3.57 -14.31 14.60
N LEU A 279 4.61 -15.02 15.05
CA LEU A 279 4.96 -15.15 16.46
C LEU A 279 5.33 -13.80 17.08
N LYS A 280 6.19 -13.03 16.39
CA LYS A 280 6.72 -11.75 16.88
C LYS A 280 5.68 -10.63 16.94
N PHE A 281 4.81 -10.55 15.94
CA PHE A 281 3.80 -9.49 15.81
C PHE A 281 2.38 -9.98 16.17
N HIS A 282 2.26 -11.18 16.73
CA HIS A 282 1.04 -11.77 17.27
C HIS A 282 -0.14 -11.77 16.29
N PHE A 283 0.12 -12.20 15.06
CA PHE A 283 -0.93 -12.48 14.06
C PHE A 283 -1.01 -13.99 13.75
N LYS A 284 -2.03 -14.40 12.99
CA LYS A 284 -2.28 -15.83 12.73
C LYS A 284 -1.08 -16.47 12.02
N THR A 285 -0.61 -17.59 12.55
CA THR A 285 0.51 -18.34 11.95
C THR A 285 0.07 -18.93 10.60
N PRO A 286 0.95 -18.91 9.56
CA PRO A 286 0.62 -19.51 8.27
C PRO A 286 0.35 -21.02 8.40
N ASN A 287 -0.64 -21.52 7.66
CA ASN A 287 -1.01 -22.95 7.67
C ASN A 287 -0.03 -23.76 6.81
N SER A 288 0.45 -24.90 7.31
CA SER A 288 1.37 -25.78 6.59
C SER A 288 0.81 -26.26 5.24
N LYS A 289 -0.52 -26.43 5.12
CA LYS A 289 -1.21 -26.77 3.87
C LYS A 289 -1.04 -25.70 2.78
N ASP A 290 -0.78 -24.46 3.18
CA ASP A 290 -0.59 -23.34 2.27
C ASP A 290 0.89 -23.08 1.95
N ARG A 291 1.85 -23.93 2.36
CA ARG A 291 3.29 -23.70 2.16
C ARG A 291 3.64 -23.27 0.73
N GLU A 292 3.06 -23.93 -0.26
CA GLU A 292 3.31 -23.64 -1.68
C GLU A 292 2.80 -22.26 -2.14
N PHE A 293 1.82 -21.67 -1.45
CA PHE A 293 1.39 -20.29 -1.72
C PHE A 293 2.51 -19.29 -1.41
N TYR A 294 3.31 -19.55 -0.37
CA TYR A 294 4.38 -18.67 0.06
C TYR A 294 5.63 -18.75 -0.83
N THR A 295 5.76 -19.78 -1.67
CA THR A 295 6.90 -19.92 -2.59
C THR A 295 6.65 -19.25 -3.95
N GLN A 296 5.41 -18.86 -4.25
CA GLN A 296 5.02 -18.30 -5.53
C GLN A 296 5.38 -16.81 -5.68
N THR A 297 5.74 -16.42 -6.91
CA THR A 297 5.90 -15.01 -7.28
C THR A 297 4.54 -14.35 -7.52
N MET A 298 3.97 -13.75 -6.47
CA MET A 298 2.65 -13.10 -6.49
C MET A 298 2.47 -11.98 -7.52
N SER A 299 3.54 -11.41 -8.08
CA SER A 299 3.47 -10.30 -9.04
C SER A 299 3.25 -10.74 -10.50
N SER A 300 3.50 -12.02 -10.83
CA SER A 300 3.60 -12.47 -12.23
C SER A 300 2.38 -12.21 -13.08
N PHE A 301 1.19 -12.49 -12.55
CA PHE A 301 -0.08 -12.37 -13.27
C PHE A 301 -0.83 -11.07 -12.95
N ARG A 302 -0.27 -10.19 -12.11
CA ARG A 302 -0.96 -8.99 -11.61
C ARG A 302 -1.38 -8.01 -12.71
N ILE A 303 -0.65 -7.94 -13.81
CA ILE A 303 -0.97 -7.05 -14.95
C ILE A 303 -1.69 -7.81 -16.06
N LEU A 304 -1.51 -9.13 -16.12
CA LEU A 304 -2.25 -9.97 -17.05
C LEU A 304 -3.72 -10.15 -16.62
N LEU A 305 -4.04 -9.87 -15.36
CA LEU A 305 -5.38 -9.93 -14.76
C LEU A 305 -5.69 -8.62 -14.02
N PRO A 306 -6.95 -8.19 -13.85
CA PRO A 306 -8.19 -8.94 -14.05
C PRO A 306 -8.69 -8.95 -15.49
N ILE A 307 -9.39 -10.01 -15.89
CA ILE A 307 -10.12 -10.06 -17.17
C ILE A 307 -11.56 -10.44 -16.91
N ASN A 308 -12.49 -9.70 -17.50
CA ASN A 308 -13.92 -9.98 -17.41
C ASN A 308 -14.37 -10.63 -18.72
N ILE A 309 -14.81 -11.87 -18.64
CA ILE A 309 -15.29 -12.67 -19.77
C ILE A 309 -16.81 -12.61 -19.76
N ASN A 310 -17.40 -12.01 -20.79
CA ASN A 310 -18.84 -11.92 -20.97
C ASN A 310 -19.40 -13.26 -21.47
N LEU A 311 -20.43 -13.73 -20.78
CA LEU A 311 -21.16 -14.95 -21.09
C LEU A 311 -22.47 -14.67 -21.84
N LYS A 312 -22.65 -13.47 -22.39
CA LYS A 312 -23.84 -13.09 -23.20
C LYS A 312 -24.16 -14.08 -24.33
N LYS A 313 -23.17 -14.83 -24.82
CA LYS A 313 -23.40 -15.94 -25.77
C LYS A 313 -24.41 -16.98 -25.24
N PHE A 314 -24.47 -17.18 -23.92
CA PHE A 314 -25.27 -18.20 -23.25
C PHE A 314 -26.45 -17.62 -22.45
N PHE A 315 -26.49 -16.29 -22.26
CA PHE A 315 -27.50 -15.64 -21.43
C PHE A 315 -28.03 -14.37 -22.12
N ASN A 316 -29.33 -14.10 -21.92
CA ASN A 316 -29.98 -12.90 -22.46
C ASN A 316 -29.60 -11.59 -21.74
N GLU A 317 -28.71 -11.66 -20.74
CA GLU A 317 -28.17 -10.52 -20.01
C GLU A 317 -26.63 -10.61 -19.91
N ASP A 318 -25.98 -9.47 -19.64
CA ASP A 318 -24.52 -9.41 -19.52
C ASP A 318 -24.06 -10.01 -18.18
N ILE A 319 -23.69 -11.30 -18.21
CA ILE A 319 -23.08 -12.01 -17.08
C ILE A 319 -21.59 -12.10 -17.31
N PHE A 320 -20.80 -11.70 -16.31
CA PHE A 320 -19.34 -11.77 -16.39
C PHE A 320 -18.78 -12.79 -15.42
N ILE A 321 -17.87 -13.61 -15.93
CA ILE A 321 -16.86 -14.28 -15.12
C ILE A 321 -15.62 -13.40 -15.06
N THR A 322 -15.08 -13.16 -13.88
CA THR A 322 -13.85 -12.38 -13.71
C THR A 322 -12.69 -13.25 -13.26
N LEU A 323 -11.61 -13.27 -14.04
CA LEU A 323 -10.34 -13.90 -13.69
C LEU A 323 -9.50 -12.92 -12.85
N ARG A 324 -9.07 -13.30 -11.63
CA ARG A 324 -8.34 -12.41 -10.71
C ARG A 324 -7.30 -13.13 -9.86
N THR A 325 -6.17 -12.48 -9.58
CA THR A 325 -5.13 -13.03 -8.67
C THR A 325 -5.48 -12.93 -7.18
N SER A 326 -6.58 -12.23 -6.83
CA SER A 326 -7.07 -12.14 -5.45
C SER A 326 -8.58 -11.91 -5.42
N SER A 327 -9.29 -12.55 -4.49
CA SER A 327 -10.67 -12.18 -4.16
C SER A 327 -10.68 -10.91 -3.29
N LEU A 328 -11.52 -9.95 -3.64
CA LEU A 328 -11.58 -8.64 -2.97
C LEU A 328 -12.95 -8.34 -2.36
N ASN A 329 -14.01 -9.03 -2.78
CA ASN A 329 -15.37 -8.65 -2.48
C ASN A 329 -16.20 -9.82 -1.93
N SER A 330 -17.08 -9.54 -0.95
CA SER A 330 -17.99 -10.54 -0.39
C SER A 330 -19.16 -10.87 -1.31
N LEU A 331 -19.41 -10.04 -2.33
CA LEU A 331 -20.49 -10.22 -3.30
C LEU A 331 -20.11 -11.12 -4.48
N GLU A 332 -18.92 -11.72 -4.45
CA GLU A 332 -18.40 -12.58 -5.50
C GLU A 332 -18.21 -14.00 -4.96
N LYS A 333 -18.56 -15.01 -5.76
CA LYS A 333 -18.32 -16.43 -5.47
C LYS A 333 -17.19 -16.94 -6.33
N ASP A 334 -16.29 -17.70 -5.71
CA ASP A 334 -15.24 -18.45 -6.41
C ASP A 334 -15.81 -19.73 -7.01
N ILE A 335 -15.76 -19.81 -8.34
CA ILE A 335 -16.23 -20.93 -9.16
C ILE A 335 -15.10 -21.67 -9.87
N SER A 336 -13.85 -21.44 -9.45
CA SER A 336 -12.66 -22.07 -10.05
C SER A 336 -12.76 -23.59 -10.08
N CYS A 337 -13.29 -24.21 -9.03
CA CYS A 337 -13.47 -25.66 -8.93
C CYS A 337 -14.47 -26.23 -9.94
N LEU A 338 -15.41 -25.43 -10.46
CA LEU A 338 -16.34 -25.88 -11.49
C LEU A 338 -15.59 -26.21 -12.79
N PHE A 339 -14.68 -25.34 -13.20
CA PHE A 339 -13.99 -25.48 -14.49
C PHE A 339 -12.65 -26.22 -14.40
N PHE A 340 -11.96 -26.12 -13.26
CA PHE A 340 -10.61 -26.65 -13.09
C PHE A 340 -10.50 -27.76 -12.04
N LYS A 341 -11.59 -28.20 -11.41
CA LYS A 341 -11.59 -29.27 -10.38
C LYS A 341 -10.44 -29.06 -9.37
N ASN A 342 -9.48 -30.01 -9.34
CA ASN A 342 -8.30 -29.99 -8.47
C ASN A 342 -7.03 -29.45 -9.18
N THR A 343 -7.14 -29.03 -10.44
CA THR A 343 -6.03 -28.43 -11.18
C THR A 343 -5.71 -27.07 -10.59
N LYS A 344 -4.45 -26.91 -10.22
CA LYS A 344 -3.95 -25.67 -9.65
C LYS A 344 -3.82 -24.59 -10.73
N ILE A 345 -4.50 -23.46 -10.52
CA ILE A 345 -4.45 -22.29 -11.40
C ILE A 345 -3.95 -21.04 -10.65
N PRO A 346 -3.30 -20.08 -11.32
CA PRO A 346 -2.70 -18.91 -10.68
C PRO A 346 -3.70 -17.78 -10.40
N PHE A 347 -5.00 -18.02 -10.57
CA PHE A 347 -6.07 -17.03 -10.39
C PHE A 347 -7.36 -17.70 -9.93
N TYR A 348 -8.24 -16.88 -9.35
CA TYR A 348 -9.62 -17.21 -9.07
C TYR A 348 -10.51 -16.90 -10.27
N ILE A 349 -11.55 -17.68 -10.43
CA ILE A 349 -12.66 -17.47 -11.36
C ILE A 349 -13.84 -17.01 -10.53
N LEU A 350 -14.19 -15.73 -10.62
CA LEU A 350 -15.18 -15.10 -9.76
C LEU A 350 -16.44 -14.77 -10.56
N ILE A 351 -17.60 -14.92 -9.93
CA ILE A 351 -18.88 -14.43 -10.45
C ILE A 351 -19.64 -13.68 -9.37
N GLN A 352 -20.45 -12.69 -9.74
CA GLN A 352 -21.35 -12.03 -8.79
C GLN A 352 -22.33 -13.05 -8.20
N GLU A 353 -22.56 -12.97 -6.89
CA GLU A 353 -23.38 -13.93 -6.16
C GLU A 353 -24.79 -14.07 -6.74
N LYS A 354 -25.41 -12.97 -7.20
CA LYS A 354 -26.73 -12.98 -7.85
C LYS A 354 -26.79 -13.84 -9.12
N HIS A 355 -25.66 -14.02 -9.82
CA HIS A 355 -25.57 -14.78 -11.07
C HIS A 355 -25.06 -16.22 -10.86
N PHE A 356 -24.77 -16.62 -9.63
CA PHE A 356 -24.19 -17.94 -9.34
C PHE A 356 -25.08 -19.11 -9.78
N ASN A 357 -26.40 -18.99 -9.59
CA ASN A 357 -27.34 -20.03 -9.99
C ASN A 357 -27.47 -20.18 -11.52
N GLN A 358 -27.25 -19.10 -12.28
CA GLN A 358 -27.30 -19.14 -13.75
C GLN A 358 -26.14 -19.94 -14.35
N ILE A 359 -24.96 -19.87 -13.73
CA ILE A 359 -23.83 -20.74 -14.14
C ILE A 359 -24.18 -22.22 -13.96
N LYS A 360 -24.92 -22.56 -12.90
CA LYS A 360 -25.33 -23.95 -12.66
C LYS A 360 -26.42 -24.44 -13.62
N SER A 361 -27.11 -23.53 -14.32
CA SER A 361 -28.16 -23.88 -15.29
C SER A 361 -27.65 -24.00 -16.72
N LEU A 362 -26.35 -23.81 -16.97
CA LEU A 362 -25.75 -24.01 -18.29
C LEU A 362 -25.95 -25.45 -18.76
N LYS A 363 -26.22 -25.62 -20.05
CA LYS A 363 -26.21 -26.95 -20.68
C LYS A 363 -24.78 -27.50 -20.71
N GLU A 364 -24.65 -28.81 -20.76
CA GLU A 364 -23.34 -29.48 -20.73
C GLU A 364 -22.39 -28.99 -21.84
N ASN A 365 -22.91 -28.82 -23.06
CA ASN A 365 -22.12 -28.29 -24.18
C ASN A 365 -21.68 -26.83 -23.99
N GLU A 366 -22.53 -25.98 -23.42
CA GLU A 366 -22.22 -24.57 -23.13
C GLU A 366 -21.16 -24.45 -22.03
N PHE A 367 -21.30 -25.28 -20.99
CA PHE A 367 -20.34 -25.39 -19.90
C PHE A 367 -18.97 -25.84 -20.42
N GLU A 368 -18.93 -26.87 -21.26
CA GLU A 368 -17.69 -27.37 -21.86
C GLU A 368 -17.04 -26.35 -22.79
N GLU A 369 -17.83 -25.56 -23.53
CA GLU A 369 -17.29 -24.47 -24.35
C GLU A 369 -16.58 -23.41 -23.50
N ILE A 370 -17.20 -22.97 -22.40
CA ILE A 370 -16.57 -22.04 -21.44
C ILE A 370 -15.31 -22.66 -20.84
N ARG A 371 -15.37 -23.95 -20.47
CA ARG A 371 -14.22 -24.66 -19.89
C ARG A 371 -13.05 -24.71 -20.86
N LEU A 372 -13.29 -25.06 -22.13
CA LEU A 372 -12.24 -25.12 -23.16
C LEU A 372 -11.62 -23.74 -23.40
N PHE A 373 -12.44 -22.69 -23.50
CA PHE A 373 -11.95 -21.32 -23.62
C PHE A 373 -11.05 -20.94 -22.44
N LEU A 374 -11.47 -21.23 -21.20
CA LEU A 374 -10.68 -20.96 -20.01
C LEU A 374 -9.36 -21.73 -19.96
N VAL A 375 -9.33 -22.98 -20.43
CA VAL A 375 -8.11 -23.79 -20.52
C VAL A 375 -7.11 -23.17 -21.51
N GLN A 376 -7.57 -22.84 -22.72
CA GLN A 376 -6.74 -22.15 -23.72
C GLN A 376 -6.24 -20.81 -23.19
N PHE A 377 -7.11 -20.07 -22.48
CA PHE A 377 -6.76 -18.80 -21.86
C PHE A 377 -5.64 -18.97 -20.82
N LEU A 378 -5.71 -19.98 -19.97
CA LEU A 378 -4.69 -20.29 -18.98
C LEU A 378 -3.32 -20.59 -19.62
N GLU A 379 -3.31 -21.34 -20.71
CA GLU A 379 -2.08 -21.68 -21.45
C GLU A 379 -1.45 -20.43 -22.08
N ALA A 380 -2.25 -19.63 -22.79
CA ALA A 380 -1.81 -18.37 -23.37
C ALA A 380 -1.30 -17.38 -22.31
N LEU A 381 -1.96 -17.34 -21.14
CA LEU A 381 -1.52 -16.52 -20.01
C LEU A 381 -0.14 -16.93 -19.49
N LYS A 382 0.12 -18.23 -19.37
CA LYS A 382 1.43 -18.78 -18.96
C LYS A 382 2.50 -18.48 -20.01
N ALA A 383 2.18 -18.65 -21.28
CA ALA A 383 3.09 -18.33 -22.39
C ALA A 383 3.45 -16.83 -22.39
N LYS A 384 2.46 -15.95 -22.25
CA LYS A 384 2.67 -14.51 -22.16
C LYS A 384 3.50 -14.13 -20.94
N GLU A 385 3.28 -14.75 -19.78
CA GLU A 385 4.09 -14.50 -18.59
C GLU A 385 5.58 -14.81 -18.83
N LYS A 386 5.86 -15.93 -19.49
CA LYS A 386 7.22 -16.36 -19.87
C LYS A 386 7.86 -15.40 -20.87
N GLU A 387 7.14 -14.99 -21.91
CA GLU A 387 7.59 -13.98 -22.89
C GLU A 387 7.98 -12.68 -22.17
N GLU A 388 7.11 -12.17 -21.31
CA GLU A 388 7.36 -10.91 -20.59
C GLU A 388 8.50 -11.00 -19.56
N ARG A 389 8.90 -12.21 -19.13
CA ARG A 389 10.09 -12.38 -18.29
C ARG A 389 11.37 -12.28 -19.11
N GLN A 390 11.36 -12.76 -20.34
CA GLN A 390 12.52 -12.77 -21.25
C GLN A 390 12.89 -11.37 -21.74
N LYS A 391 11.96 -10.39 -21.68
CA LYS A 391 12.22 -8.98 -22.02
C LYS A 391 13.16 -8.25 -21.05
N ARG A 392 13.47 -8.82 -19.89
CA ARG A 392 14.34 -8.18 -18.89
C ARG A 392 15.80 -8.41 -19.25
N LEU A 393 16.61 -7.37 -19.13
CA LEU A 393 18.06 -7.52 -19.20
C LEU A 393 18.55 -8.36 -18.03
N SER A 394 19.72 -8.98 -18.20
CA SER A 394 20.50 -9.46 -17.07
C SER A 394 20.91 -8.27 -16.18
N ILE A 395 21.22 -8.55 -14.91
CA ILE A 395 21.66 -7.50 -13.99
C ILE A 395 22.98 -6.85 -14.47
N ASP A 396 23.87 -7.62 -15.10
CA ASP A 396 25.15 -7.11 -15.58
C ASP A 396 24.97 -6.20 -16.82
N GLU A 397 24.05 -6.54 -17.73
CA GLU A 397 23.66 -5.65 -18.84
C GLU A 397 22.98 -4.38 -18.33
N PHE A 398 22.13 -4.48 -17.31
CA PHE A 398 21.53 -3.33 -16.66
C PHE A 398 22.61 -2.41 -16.07
N PHE A 399 23.60 -2.97 -15.37
CA PHE A 399 24.74 -2.21 -14.89
C PHE A 399 25.49 -1.52 -16.03
N LYS A 400 25.76 -2.22 -17.15
CA LYS A 400 26.42 -1.60 -18.30
C LYS A 400 25.66 -0.38 -18.81
N CYS A 401 24.34 -0.48 -18.97
CA CYS A 401 23.50 0.64 -19.41
C CYS A 401 23.47 1.78 -18.36
N PHE A 402 23.39 1.42 -17.09
CA PHE A 402 23.36 2.37 -15.98
C PHE A 402 24.68 3.17 -15.86
N LEU A 403 25.81 2.56 -16.25
CA LEU A 403 27.14 3.14 -16.19
C LEU A 403 27.51 4.03 -17.39
N GLU A 404 26.73 3.99 -18.48
CA GLU A 404 26.98 4.83 -19.68
C GLU A 404 26.82 6.33 -19.39
N ASP A 405 26.10 6.72 -18.32
CA ASP A 405 25.86 8.11 -17.93
C ASP A 405 26.38 8.42 -16.51
N LYS A 406 27.51 9.14 -16.45
CA LYS A 406 28.17 9.49 -15.18
C LYS A 406 27.37 10.46 -14.31
N GLU A 407 26.50 11.30 -14.88
CA GLU A 407 25.69 12.24 -14.10
C GLU A 407 24.61 11.51 -13.29
N ASN A 408 23.90 10.57 -13.91
CA ASN A 408 22.86 9.77 -13.25
C ASN A 408 23.40 8.98 -12.06
N ILE A 409 24.62 8.44 -12.18
CA ILE A 409 25.31 7.70 -11.10
C ILE A 409 25.49 8.59 -9.88
N LYS A 410 25.98 9.83 -10.09
CA LYS A 410 26.25 10.78 -9.01
C LYS A 410 24.96 11.20 -8.32
N ASP A 411 23.94 11.57 -9.11
CA ASP A 411 22.65 11.99 -8.55
C ASP A 411 21.97 10.86 -7.78
N PHE A 412 22.00 9.65 -8.33
CA PHE A 412 21.42 8.48 -7.66
C PHE A 412 22.18 8.13 -6.37
N LYS A 413 23.51 8.16 -6.39
CA LYS A 413 24.34 7.97 -5.19
C LYS A 413 23.97 8.98 -4.10
N ASP A 414 23.93 10.27 -4.45
CA ASP A 414 23.60 11.34 -3.53
C ASP A 414 22.23 11.13 -2.87
N ILE A 415 21.25 10.66 -3.64
CA ILE A 415 19.91 10.38 -3.15
C ILE A 415 19.91 9.17 -2.21
N LEU A 416 20.61 8.09 -2.57
CA LEU A 416 20.72 6.93 -1.70
C LEU A 416 21.34 7.30 -0.36
N GLU A 417 22.43 8.07 -0.36
CA GLU A 417 23.13 8.47 0.86
C GLU A 417 22.30 9.45 1.71
N LYS A 418 21.74 10.50 1.10
CA LYS A 418 21.01 11.56 1.82
C LYS A 418 19.62 11.13 2.27
N ASN A 419 18.92 10.34 1.45
CA ASN A 419 17.47 10.14 1.60
C ASN A 419 17.06 8.72 1.99
N HIS A 420 17.86 7.70 1.73
CA HIS A 420 17.39 6.30 1.84
C HIS A 420 18.21 5.44 2.81
N LEU A 421 19.52 5.32 2.57
CA LEU A 421 20.34 4.26 3.16
C LEU A 421 20.90 4.56 4.54
N PHE A 422 21.01 5.84 4.92
CA PHE A 422 21.68 6.23 6.16
C PHE A 422 21.14 5.48 7.39
N TYR A 423 19.82 5.32 7.49
CA TYR A 423 19.21 4.68 8.64
C TYR A 423 19.47 3.17 8.69
N VAL A 424 19.27 2.45 7.58
CA VAL A 424 19.51 0.99 7.55
C VAL A 424 20.99 0.66 7.67
N LYS A 425 21.89 1.45 7.07
CA LYS A 425 23.36 1.30 7.24
C LYS A 425 23.77 1.42 8.70
N LYS A 426 23.16 2.33 9.45
CA LYS A 426 23.44 2.55 10.87
C LYS A 426 22.90 1.40 11.73
N GLU A 427 21.64 1.04 11.56
CA GLU A 427 20.95 0.12 12.47
C GLU A 427 21.15 -1.37 12.12
N ARG A 428 21.36 -1.68 10.84
CA ARG A 428 21.49 -3.05 10.31
C ARG A 428 22.55 -3.14 9.20
N PRO A 429 23.83 -2.83 9.50
CA PRO A 429 24.92 -3.02 8.54
C PRO A 429 25.07 -4.48 8.09
N ASP A 430 24.65 -5.43 8.93
CA ASP A 430 24.61 -6.85 8.61
C ASP A 430 23.69 -7.17 7.41
N ILE A 431 22.53 -6.49 7.28
CA ILE A 431 21.67 -6.61 6.09
C ILE A 431 22.36 -6.00 4.89
N VAL A 432 22.88 -4.78 5.03
CA VAL A 432 23.51 -4.05 3.91
C VAL A 432 24.71 -4.81 3.34
N ASN A 433 25.46 -5.52 4.19
CA ASN A 433 26.59 -6.34 3.76
C ASN A 433 26.19 -7.52 2.86
N LEU A 434 24.91 -7.94 2.86
CA LEU A 434 24.38 -8.98 1.98
C LEU A 434 23.97 -8.43 0.60
N TRP A 435 23.90 -7.11 0.41
CA TRP A 435 23.47 -6.48 -0.84
C TRP A 435 24.59 -6.46 -1.87
N GLU A 436 24.67 -7.53 -2.67
CA GLU A 436 25.75 -7.73 -3.66
C GLU A 436 25.77 -6.67 -4.75
N ASN A 437 24.60 -6.29 -5.28
CA ASN A 437 24.50 -5.32 -6.36
C ASN A 437 24.80 -3.91 -5.87
N TYR A 438 24.39 -3.58 -4.65
CA TYR A 438 24.79 -2.34 -4.02
C TYR A 438 26.30 -2.27 -3.77
N LYS A 439 26.94 -3.35 -3.29
CA LYS A 439 28.40 -3.40 -3.15
C LYS A 439 29.12 -3.26 -4.49
N LYS A 440 28.61 -3.86 -5.57
CA LYS A 440 29.12 -3.66 -6.93
C LYS A 440 29.01 -2.18 -7.33
N PHE A 441 27.85 -1.57 -7.14
CA PHE A 441 27.64 -0.14 -7.37
C PHE A 441 28.61 0.75 -6.58
N GLU A 442 28.79 0.50 -5.28
CA GLU A 442 29.73 1.27 -4.45
C GLU A 442 31.19 1.17 -4.94
N LYS A 443 31.61 0.04 -5.52
CA LYS A 443 32.94 -0.11 -6.11
C LYS A 443 33.11 0.65 -7.43
N LEU A 444 32.02 0.82 -8.19
CA LEU A 444 32.03 1.50 -9.49
C LEU A 444 32.07 3.03 -9.37
N ILE A 445 31.70 3.57 -8.20
CA ILE A 445 31.63 5.01 -7.89
C ILE A 445 32.77 5.50 -6.97
N LYS A 446 33.69 4.59 -6.61
CA LYS A 446 34.97 4.91 -5.99
C LYS A 446 36.00 5.11 -7.10
#